data_AF-U3GUX1-F1
#
_entry.id   AF-U3GUX1-F1
#
_cell.length_a   1.000
_cell.length_b   1.000
_cell.length_c   1.000
_cell.angle_alpha   90.00
_cell.angle_beta   90.00
_cell.angle_gamma   90.00
#
_symmetry.space_group_name_H-M   'P 1'
#
loop_
_entity.id
_entity.type
_entity.pdbx_description
1 polymer ?
#
loop_
_entity_poly.entity_id
_entity_poly.type
_entity_poly.pdbx_seq_one_letter_code
_entity_poly.pdbx_strand_id
1 'polypeptide(L)'
;MRSFLLVSPRHGQTIAAAEHRDFLTAAGLEPEELDQVMIDTAQAELPDLSGYDGIFVGGSPFNISSPEYGEEQLHVHELLAELIDSKTPVMFVCFGNGLIAHLDGGAVGHTHPESAGPTTVEITPLGALDPLLRDIPQTFTALTGHTENVTVVGAHSVVLATGETCPVQMVRANDTTWACQFHADMDAIAMKNRMDFYKDYGYFSPEAYDSIVSSLPEIDTTHANQILRNFVRYCTT
;
A
#
# COMPACT_ATOMS: atom_id res chain seq x y z
N MET A 1 -24.81 3.46 5.36
CA MET A 1 -24.08 2.89 4.20
C MET A 1 -22.63 3.18 4.48
N ARG A 2 -21.74 2.21 4.26
CA ARG A 2 -20.32 2.42 4.50
C ARG A 2 -19.79 3.45 3.52
N SER A 3 -18.83 4.27 3.92
CA SER A 3 -18.21 5.28 3.06
C SER A 3 -16.71 5.28 3.27
N PHE A 4 -15.97 4.97 2.22
CA PHE A 4 -14.50 4.97 2.21
C PHE A 4 -13.98 5.90 1.13
N LEU A 5 -12.78 6.43 1.37
CA LEU A 5 -12.05 7.22 0.39
C LEU A 5 -10.77 6.49 -0.03
N LEU A 6 -10.55 6.36 -1.33
CA LEU A 6 -9.25 5.98 -1.90
C LEU A 6 -8.50 7.23 -2.36
N VAL A 7 -7.38 7.53 -1.70
CA VAL A 7 -6.43 8.56 -2.11
C VAL A 7 -5.38 7.94 -3.03
N SER A 8 -5.29 8.43 -4.26
CA SER A 8 -4.43 7.88 -5.33
C SER A 8 -3.31 8.88 -5.68
N PRO A 9 -2.11 8.73 -5.11
CA PRO A 9 -0.97 9.63 -5.35
C PRO A 9 -0.24 9.29 -6.66
N ARG A 10 -0.94 9.46 -7.79
CA ARG A 10 -0.46 9.10 -9.12
C ARG A 10 -1.23 9.78 -10.23
N HIS A 11 -0.59 9.82 -11.39
CA HIS A 11 -1.18 10.28 -12.64
C HIS A 11 -1.86 9.17 -13.42
N GLY A 12 -2.81 9.57 -14.27
CA GLY A 12 -3.37 8.73 -15.33
C GLY A 12 -4.71 8.09 -14.95
N GLN A 13 -5.77 8.54 -15.62
CA GLN A 13 -7.14 8.08 -15.34
C GLN A 13 -7.32 6.57 -15.50
N THR A 14 -6.64 5.95 -16.48
CA THR A 14 -6.75 4.50 -16.71
C THR A 14 -6.15 3.69 -15.56
N ILE A 15 -5.00 4.11 -15.02
CA ILE A 15 -4.35 3.41 -13.92
C ILE A 15 -5.03 3.70 -12.59
N ALA A 16 -5.53 4.92 -12.38
CA ALA A 16 -6.35 5.26 -11.22
C ALA A 16 -7.65 4.45 -11.19
N ALA A 17 -8.34 4.31 -12.33
CA ALA A 17 -9.54 3.48 -12.43
C ALA A 17 -9.26 1.99 -12.24
N ALA A 18 -8.07 1.51 -12.61
CA ALA A 18 -7.64 0.14 -12.32
C ALA A 18 -7.44 -0.05 -10.82
N GLU A 19 -6.67 0.84 -10.18
CA GLU A 19 -6.45 0.82 -8.73
C GLU A 19 -7.76 0.87 -7.94
N HIS A 20 -8.72 1.71 -8.34
CA HIS A 20 -10.04 1.76 -7.70
C HIS A 20 -10.75 0.41 -7.72
N ARG A 21 -10.75 -0.29 -8.86
CA ARG A 21 -11.34 -1.63 -8.97
C ARG A 21 -10.60 -2.67 -8.14
N ASP A 22 -9.28 -2.57 -8.07
CA ASP A 22 -8.42 -3.47 -7.29
C ASP A 22 -8.79 -3.33 -5.79
N PHE A 23 -8.86 -2.10 -5.28
CA PHE A 23 -9.29 -1.82 -3.90
C PHE A 23 -10.73 -2.24 -3.62
N LEU A 24 -11.70 -1.96 -4.51
CA LEU A 24 -13.08 -2.42 -4.37
C LEU A 24 -13.14 -3.94 -4.16
N THR A 25 -12.45 -4.67 -5.04
CA THR A 25 -12.46 -6.14 -5.05
C THR A 25 -11.78 -6.69 -3.80
N ALA A 26 -10.58 -6.20 -3.47
CA ALA A 26 -9.81 -6.68 -2.34
C ALA A 26 -10.50 -6.36 -1.00
N ALA A 27 -11.05 -5.15 -0.84
CA ALA A 27 -11.73 -4.70 0.37
C ALA A 27 -13.18 -5.22 0.50
N GLY A 28 -13.76 -5.80 -0.56
CA GLY A 28 -15.14 -6.30 -0.55
C GLY A 28 -16.16 -5.17 -0.39
N LEU A 29 -15.92 -4.06 -1.08
CA LEU A 29 -16.79 -2.88 -1.10
C LEU A 29 -17.59 -2.84 -2.41
N GLU A 30 -18.79 -2.28 -2.33
CA GLU A 30 -19.58 -1.95 -3.51
C GLU A 30 -19.10 -0.62 -4.13
N PRO A 31 -19.32 -0.39 -5.44
CA PRO A 31 -18.86 0.83 -6.11
C PRO A 31 -19.30 2.14 -5.46
N GLU A 32 -20.48 2.17 -4.83
CA GLU A 32 -21.01 3.36 -4.15
C GLU A 32 -20.42 3.56 -2.74
N GLU A 33 -19.62 2.61 -2.24
CA GLU A 33 -19.01 2.66 -0.91
C GLU A 33 -17.55 3.16 -0.95
N LEU A 34 -16.95 3.34 -2.14
CA LEU A 34 -15.58 3.80 -2.32
C LEU A 34 -15.50 5.00 -3.27
N ASP A 35 -15.31 6.18 -2.71
CA ASP A 35 -14.93 7.36 -3.47
C ASP A 35 -13.44 7.31 -3.82
N GLN A 36 -13.03 8.02 -4.88
CA GLN A 36 -11.62 8.17 -5.25
C GLN A 36 -11.26 9.63 -5.45
N VAL A 37 -10.13 10.04 -4.86
CA VAL A 37 -9.46 11.30 -5.16
C VAL A 37 -8.05 11.03 -5.63
N MET A 38 -7.65 11.70 -6.72
CA MET A 38 -6.27 11.69 -7.18
C MET A 38 -5.54 12.89 -6.60
N ILE A 39 -4.34 12.66 -6.06
CA ILE A 39 -3.42 13.72 -5.67
C ILE A 39 -2.23 13.70 -6.64
N ASP A 40 -2.47 14.24 -7.83
CA ASP A 40 -1.59 14.14 -9.01
C ASP A 40 -1.04 15.50 -9.46
N THR A 41 -1.17 16.54 -8.62
CA THR A 41 -0.62 17.87 -8.90
C THR A 41 -0.21 18.57 -7.61
N ALA A 42 0.63 19.59 -7.71
CA ALA A 42 1.00 20.47 -6.59
C ALA A 42 -0.13 21.39 -6.10
N GLN A 43 -1.35 21.22 -6.61
CA GLN A 43 -2.55 21.95 -6.19
C GLN A 43 -3.70 21.01 -5.82
N ALA A 44 -3.45 19.70 -5.78
CA ALA A 44 -4.46 18.74 -5.38
C ALA A 44 -4.87 18.97 -3.92
N GLU A 45 -6.12 18.70 -3.58
CA GLU A 45 -6.64 18.85 -2.23
C GLU A 45 -7.34 17.57 -1.81
N LEU A 46 -7.22 17.25 -0.52
CA LEU A 46 -8.04 16.20 0.08
C LEU A 46 -9.45 16.74 0.33
N PRO A 47 -10.50 15.93 0.13
CA PRO A 47 -11.85 16.30 0.54
C PRO A 47 -11.95 16.34 2.08
N ASP A 48 -13.09 16.81 2.60
CA ASP A 48 -13.40 16.66 4.01
C ASP A 48 -13.46 15.18 4.40
N LEU A 49 -12.55 14.78 5.29
CA LEU A 49 -12.37 13.39 5.70
C LEU A 49 -13.40 12.94 6.75
N SER A 50 -14.13 13.87 7.37
CA SER A 50 -15.04 13.57 8.48
C SER A 50 -16.29 12.80 8.07
N GLY A 51 -16.59 12.73 6.77
CA GLY A 51 -17.70 11.95 6.21
C GLY A 51 -17.37 10.49 5.93
N TYR A 52 -16.11 10.08 6.02
CA TYR A 52 -15.65 8.74 5.68
C TYR A 52 -15.42 7.89 6.94
N ASP A 53 -15.76 6.60 6.86
CA ASP A 53 -15.49 5.60 7.90
C ASP A 53 -14.00 5.19 7.90
N GLY A 54 -13.33 5.26 6.75
CA GLY A 54 -11.92 4.92 6.59
C GLY A 54 -11.33 5.41 5.28
N ILE A 55 -10.00 5.49 5.25
CA ILE A 55 -9.24 5.99 4.10
C ILE A 55 -8.22 4.93 3.67
N PHE A 56 -8.22 4.61 2.38
CA PHE A 56 -7.14 3.88 1.74
C PHE A 56 -6.21 4.84 1.04
N VAL A 57 -4.92 4.55 1.07
CA VAL A 57 -3.91 5.28 0.28
C VAL A 57 -3.19 4.29 -0.61
N GLY A 58 -3.32 4.49 -1.92
CA GLY A 58 -2.66 3.69 -2.93
C GLY A 58 -1.16 3.94 -3.01
N GLY A 59 -0.46 3.09 -3.77
CA GLY A 59 0.97 3.29 -4.03
C GLY A 59 1.26 4.51 -4.91
N SER A 60 2.48 5.02 -4.83
CA SER A 60 2.96 6.17 -5.61
C SER A 60 4.18 5.81 -6.45
N PRO A 61 4.43 6.47 -7.60
CA PRO A 61 5.70 6.33 -8.33
C PRO A 61 6.88 7.10 -7.68
N PHE A 62 6.64 7.82 -6.59
CA PHE A 62 7.68 8.57 -5.88
C PHE A 62 8.62 7.69 -5.07
N ASN A 63 9.82 8.22 -4.81
CA ASN A 63 10.84 7.60 -3.96
C ASN A 63 11.21 8.56 -2.82
N ILE A 64 11.38 8.00 -1.62
CA ILE A 64 11.83 8.72 -0.42
C ILE A 64 13.34 9.00 -0.45
N SER A 65 14.12 8.16 -1.12
CA SER A 65 15.57 8.35 -1.23
C SER A 65 15.99 9.32 -2.34
N SER A 66 15.05 9.93 -3.04
CA SER A 66 15.36 10.97 -4.04
C SER A 66 16.17 12.10 -3.40
N PRO A 67 17.27 12.57 -4.02
CA PRO A 67 18.11 13.61 -3.44
C PRO A 67 17.40 14.96 -3.31
N GLU A 68 16.44 15.23 -4.20
CA GLU A 68 15.59 16.41 -4.21
C GLU A 68 14.17 15.98 -4.60
N TYR A 69 13.17 16.65 -4.04
CA TYR A 69 11.77 16.45 -4.37
C TYR A 69 11.26 17.62 -5.21
N GLY A 70 10.52 17.33 -6.28
CA GLY A 70 9.78 18.34 -7.02
C GLY A 70 8.60 18.89 -6.21
N GLU A 71 8.03 20.02 -6.64
CA GLU A 71 6.89 20.67 -5.96
C GLU A 71 5.71 19.72 -5.76
N GLU A 72 5.40 18.90 -6.76
CA GLU A 72 4.31 17.90 -6.67
C GLU A 72 4.59 16.85 -5.60
N GLN A 73 5.81 16.30 -5.56
CA GLN A 73 6.16 15.27 -4.57
C GLN A 73 6.14 15.85 -3.16
N LEU A 74 6.64 17.08 -2.97
CA LEU A 74 6.57 17.78 -1.68
C LEU A 74 5.12 17.94 -1.23
N HIS A 75 4.25 18.42 -2.12
CA HIS A 75 2.83 18.60 -1.83
C HIS A 75 2.12 17.27 -1.51
N VAL A 76 2.40 16.21 -2.27
CA VAL A 76 1.87 14.88 -2.00
C VAL A 76 2.35 14.36 -0.64
N HIS A 77 3.63 14.55 -0.29
CA HIS A 77 4.14 14.17 1.03
C HIS A 77 3.42 14.92 2.15
N GLU A 78 3.14 16.23 1.97
CA GLU A 78 2.40 17.04 2.94
C GLU A 78 0.98 16.49 3.15
N LEU A 79 0.21 16.27 2.08
CA LEU A 79 -1.14 15.70 2.17
C LEU A 79 -1.15 14.30 2.79
N LEU A 80 -0.19 13.45 2.42
CA LEU A 80 -0.10 12.11 3.01
C LEU A 80 0.33 12.14 4.48
N ALA A 81 1.14 13.11 4.89
CA ALA A 81 1.50 13.32 6.30
C ALA A 81 0.27 13.73 7.13
N GLU A 82 -0.62 14.57 6.59
CA GLU A 82 -1.89 14.93 7.25
C GLU A 82 -2.78 13.70 7.52
N LEU A 83 -2.73 12.69 6.64
CA LEU A 83 -3.48 11.46 6.81
C LEU A 83 -2.96 10.57 7.94
N ILE A 84 -1.66 10.62 8.27
CA ILE A 84 -1.07 9.75 9.30
C ILE A 84 -1.71 10.00 10.67
N ASP A 85 -1.96 11.26 11.02
CA ASP A 85 -2.56 11.69 12.29
C ASP A 85 -4.07 12.00 12.17
N SER A 86 -4.70 11.53 11.09
CA SER A 86 -6.13 11.70 10.87
C SER A 86 -6.94 11.00 11.97
N LYS A 87 -8.08 11.60 12.32
CA LYS A 87 -9.09 10.97 13.19
C LYS A 87 -9.82 9.83 12.50
N THR A 88 -9.88 9.86 11.17
CA THR A 88 -10.44 8.80 10.35
C THR A 88 -9.35 7.75 10.14
N PRO A 89 -9.61 6.45 10.39
CA PRO A 89 -8.60 5.41 10.19
C PRO A 89 -8.02 5.39 8.77
N VAL A 90 -6.72 5.10 8.64
CA VAL A 90 -5.99 5.12 7.37
C VAL A 90 -5.18 3.84 7.15
N MET A 91 -5.27 3.26 5.96
CA MET A 91 -4.46 2.14 5.51
C MET A 91 -3.67 2.51 4.24
N PHE A 92 -2.34 2.60 4.38
CA PHE A 92 -1.43 2.86 3.27
C PHE A 92 -0.93 1.56 2.64
N VAL A 93 -0.78 1.57 1.31
CA VAL A 93 -0.22 0.45 0.55
C VAL A 93 1.02 0.90 -0.22
N CYS A 94 2.05 0.06 -0.17
CA CYS A 94 3.35 0.25 -0.83
C CYS A 94 4.07 1.52 -0.34
N PHE A 95 4.14 2.57 -1.15
CA PHE A 95 4.92 3.80 -0.90
C PHE A 95 4.73 4.40 0.51
N GLY A 96 3.50 4.39 1.02
CA GLY A 96 3.21 4.98 2.34
C GLY A 96 3.96 4.33 3.51
N ASN A 97 4.38 3.06 3.38
CA ASN A 97 5.23 2.41 4.38
C ASN A 97 6.58 3.12 4.54
N GLY A 98 7.21 3.47 3.41
CA GLY A 98 8.45 4.25 3.40
C GLY A 98 8.27 5.67 3.92
N LEU A 99 7.18 6.34 3.51
CA LEU A 99 6.87 7.70 3.98
C LEU A 99 6.67 7.75 5.49
N ILE A 100 5.86 6.85 6.06
CA ILE A 100 5.63 6.76 7.51
C ILE A 100 6.95 6.53 8.24
N ALA A 101 7.76 5.58 7.79
CA ALA A 101 9.06 5.33 8.43
C ALA A 101 9.98 6.55 8.37
N HIS A 102 10.02 7.27 7.24
CA HIS A 102 10.81 8.47 7.07
C HIS A 102 10.38 9.60 8.02
N LEU A 103 9.07 9.85 8.11
CA LEU A 103 8.51 10.90 8.97
C LEU A 103 8.65 10.58 10.47
N ASP A 104 8.64 9.30 10.83
CA ASP A 104 8.85 8.82 12.21
C ASP A 104 10.35 8.74 12.61
N GLY A 105 11.26 9.24 11.75
CA GLY A 105 12.70 9.27 12.00
C GLY A 105 13.42 7.93 11.79
N GLY A 106 12.76 6.99 11.11
CA GLY A 106 13.35 5.74 10.61
C GLY A 106 14.21 5.94 9.36
N ALA A 107 14.55 4.83 8.70
CA ALA A 107 15.42 4.83 7.53
C ALA A 107 14.85 3.98 6.38
N VAL A 108 14.82 4.58 5.19
CA VAL A 108 14.45 3.95 3.92
C VAL A 108 15.69 3.81 3.05
N GLY A 109 15.83 2.70 2.33
CA GLY A 109 16.95 2.47 1.43
C GLY A 109 16.65 1.39 0.38
N HIS A 110 17.68 0.93 -0.33
CA HIS A 110 17.58 -0.03 -1.44
C HIS A 110 18.26 -1.37 -1.12
N THR A 111 18.29 -1.74 0.17
CA THR A 111 19.08 -2.91 0.62
C THR A 111 18.34 -4.23 0.44
N HIS A 112 17.01 -4.18 0.36
CA HIS A 112 16.11 -5.32 0.28
C HIS A 112 15.00 -5.06 -0.75
N PRO A 113 15.34 -4.78 -2.02
CA PRO A 113 14.34 -4.58 -3.06
C PRO A 113 13.65 -5.91 -3.38
N GLU A 114 12.36 -5.85 -3.74
CA GLU A 114 11.62 -7.02 -4.19
C GLU A 114 11.11 -6.80 -5.62
N SER A 115 11.40 -7.76 -6.50
CA SER A 115 10.91 -7.73 -7.88
C SER A 115 9.40 -7.88 -7.93
N ALA A 116 8.79 -7.43 -9.03
CA ALA A 116 7.37 -7.65 -9.27
C ALA A 116 7.04 -9.15 -9.20
N GLY A 117 6.12 -9.54 -8.31
CA GLY A 117 5.77 -10.96 -8.12
C GLY A 117 5.47 -11.33 -6.67
N PRO A 118 5.52 -12.63 -6.33
CA PRO A 118 5.19 -13.11 -5.00
C PRO A 118 6.29 -12.79 -3.99
N THR A 119 5.88 -12.47 -2.77
CA THR A 119 6.73 -12.45 -1.58
C THR A 119 6.07 -13.20 -0.42
N THR A 120 6.89 -13.73 0.48
CA THR A 120 6.42 -14.39 1.70
C THR A 120 6.42 -13.38 2.83
N VAL A 121 5.26 -13.19 3.45
CA VAL A 121 5.05 -12.29 4.58
C VAL A 121 4.86 -13.12 5.85
N GLU A 122 5.56 -12.74 6.91
CA GLU A 122 5.55 -13.39 8.22
C GLU A 122 5.04 -12.41 9.29
N ILE A 123 3.96 -12.79 9.97
CA ILE A 123 3.35 -12.00 11.04
C ILE A 123 4.21 -12.09 12.30
N THR A 124 4.52 -10.93 12.89
CA THR A 124 5.26 -10.84 14.15
C THR A 124 4.36 -11.20 15.35
N PRO A 125 4.93 -11.49 16.54
CA PRO A 125 4.12 -11.67 17.74
C PRO A 125 3.21 -10.49 18.08
N LEU A 126 3.62 -9.26 17.73
CA LEU A 126 2.78 -8.06 17.89
C LEU A 126 1.71 -7.99 16.81
N GLY A 127 2.03 -8.35 15.57
CA GLY A 127 1.07 -8.46 14.47
C GLY A 127 -0.03 -9.48 14.75
N ALA A 128 0.27 -10.59 15.42
CA ALA A 128 -0.72 -11.61 15.80
C ALA A 128 -1.80 -11.08 16.77
N LEU A 129 -1.56 -9.94 17.41
CA LEU A 129 -2.52 -9.27 18.30
C LEU A 129 -3.27 -8.13 17.61
N ASP A 130 -2.88 -7.76 16.38
CA ASP A 130 -3.40 -6.58 15.68
C ASP A 130 -4.75 -6.88 15.02
N PRO A 131 -5.74 -5.96 15.10
CA PRO A 131 -7.05 -6.16 14.50
C PRO A 131 -7.00 -6.39 12.98
N LEU A 132 -6.05 -5.80 12.26
CA LEU A 132 -5.95 -5.93 10.81
C LEU A 132 -5.40 -7.28 10.36
N LEU A 133 -4.76 -8.03 11.25
CA LEU A 133 -4.18 -9.35 10.98
C LEU A 133 -4.99 -10.51 11.57
N ARG A 134 -6.21 -10.23 12.06
CA ARG A 134 -7.12 -11.25 12.58
C ARG A 134 -7.50 -12.26 11.50
N ASP A 135 -7.49 -13.54 11.89
CA ASP A 135 -7.84 -14.69 11.05
C ASP A 135 -6.96 -14.82 9.79
N ILE A 136 -5.73 -14.31 9.85
CA ILE A 136 -4.69 -14.48 8.83
C ILE A 136 -3.65 -15.47 9.37
N PRO A 137 -3.20 -16.45 8.56
CA PRO A 137 -2.16 -17.39 9.00
C PRO A 137 -0.85 -16.65 9.30
N GLN A 138 -0.03 -17.24 10.16
CA GLN A 138 1.26 -16.65 10.57
C GLN A 138 2.16 -16.31 9.37
N THR A 139 2.09 -17.10 8.30
CA THR A 139 2.80 -16.87 7.05
C THR A 139 1.81 -16.91 5.91
N PHE A 140 1.92 -15.96 4.97
CA PHE A 140 1.09 -15.90 3.78
C PHE A 140 1.86 -15.33 2.59
N THR A 141 1.34 -15.57 1.39
CA THR A 141 1.89 -14.99 0.16
C THR A 141 1.20 -13.67 -0.15
N ALA A 142 1.97 -12.67 -0.54
CA ALA A 142 1.49 -11.40 -1.06
C ALA A 142 2.19 -11.07 -2.39
N LEU A 143 1.70 -10.05 -3.07
CA LEU A 143 2.33 -9.50 -4.27
C LEU A 143 3.12 -8.25 -3.93
N THR A 144 4.30 -8.09 -4.52
CA THR A 144 5.21 -6.98 -4.26
C THR A 144 5.82 -6.46 -5.56
N GLY A 145 6.62 -5.40 -5.47
CA GLY A 145 7.27 -4.72 -6.58
C GLY A 145 7.81 -3.36 -6.17
N HIS A 146 8.92 -3.34 -5.43
CA HIS A 146 9.53 -2.12 -4.93
C HIS A 146 11.05 -2.14 -5.01
N THR A 147 11.63 -0.96 -5.20
CA THR A 147 13.07 -0.73 -5.13
C THR A 147 13.49 -0.26 -3.75
N GLU A 148 12.61 0.50 -3.09
CA GLU A 148 12.82 1.01 -1.73
C GLU A 148 12.15 0.16 -0.68
N ASN A 149 12.88 -0.07 0.41
CA ASN A 149 12.40 -0.76 1.58
C ASN A 149 12.70 0.04 2.85
N VAL A 150 11.82 -0.08 3.84
CA VAL A 150 12.14 0.38 5.20
C VAL A 150 13.20 -0.56 5.79
N THR A 151 14.27 0.02 6.33
CA THR A 151 15.37 -0.70 7.01
C THR A 151 15.29 -0.57 8.52
N VAL A 152 14.79 0.57 8.99
CA VAL A 152 14.59 0.88 10.41
C VAL A 152 13.28 1.64 10.50
N VAL A 153 12.37 1.18 11.37
CA VAL A 153 11.16 1.94 11.71
C VAL A 153 11.48 3.02 12.74
N GLY A 154 10.68 4.07 12.78
CA GLY A 154 10.76 5.08 13.83
C GLY A 154 10.30 4.56 15.20
N ALA A 155 10.39 5.41 16.22
CA ALA A 155 10.18 5.02 17.61
C ALA A 155 8.71 4.70 17.95
N HIS A 156 7.76 5.21 17.17
CA HIS A 156 6.33 5.06 17.43
C HIS A 156 5.73 3.88 16.65
N SER A 157 6.31 3.58 15.49
CA SER A 157 5.85 2.52 14.61
C SER A 157 6.10 1.12 15.17
N VAL A 158 5.07 0.27 15.15
CA VAL A 158 5.14 -1.14 15.53
C VAL A 158 5.21 -2.01 14.27
N VAL A 159 6.25 -2.84 14.16
CA VAL A 159 6.37 -3.81 13.05
C VAL A 159 5.40 -4.98 13.28
N LEU A 160 4.40 -5.09 12.41
CA LEU A 160 3.38 -6.13 12.45
C LEU A 160 3.73 -7.35 11.59
N ALA A 161 4.47 -7.13 10.50
CA ALA A 161 4.92 -8.20 9.63
C ALA A 161 6.30 -7.92 9.05
N THR A 162 7.06 -9.00 8.86
CA THR A 162 8.38 -9.05 8.22
C THR A 162 8.32 -9.98 7.01
N GLY A 163 9.44 -10.20 6.33
CA GLY A 163 9.57 -11.22 5.29
C GLY A 163 11.03 -11.66 5.14
N GLU A 164 11.25 -12.79 4.48
CA GLU A 164 12.60 -13.32 4.23
C GLU A 164 13.46 -12.32 3.44
N THR A 165 12.84 -11.65 2.47
CA THR A 165 13.49 -10.74 1.52
C THR A 165 13.31 -9.26 1.84
N CYS A 166 12.44 -8.90 2.80
CA CYS A 166 12.20 -7.52 3.20
C CYS A 166 11.94 -7.43 4.72
N PRO A 167 12.73 -6.66 5.48
CA PRO A 167 12.67 -6.69 6.93
C PRO A 167 11.40 -6.04 7.53
N VAL A 168 10.69 -5.21 6.76
CA VAL A 168 9.51 -4.48 7.23
C VAL A 168 8.43 -4.56 6.16
N GLN A 169 7.51 -5.51 6.30
CA GLN A 169 6.41 -5.74 5.36
C GLN A 169 5.12 -5.03 5.78
N MET A 170 4.89 -4.82 7.08
CA MET A 170 3.73 -4.08 7.58
C MET A 170 4.01 -3.43 8.92
N VAL A 171 3.51 -2.20 9.11
CA VAL A 171 3.62 -1.43 10.33
C VAL A 171 2.27 -0.88 10.79
N ARG A 172 2.14 -0.66 12.08
CA ARG A 172 1.13 0.21 12.69
C ARG A 172 1.83 1.47 13.19
N ALA A 173 1.48 2.62 12.62
CA ALA A 173 2.10 3.91 12.96
C ALA A 173 1.52 4.47 14.27
N ASN A 174 0.21 4.33 14.46
CA ASN A 174 -0.54 4.73 15.64
C ASN A 174 -1.82 3.88 15.76
N ASP A 175 -2.76 4.25 16.63
CA ASP A 175 -3.98 3.44 16.86
C ASP A 175 -4.95 3.40 15.67
N THR A 176 -4.81 4.31 14.69
CA THR A 176 -5.74 4.44 13.55
C THR A 176 -5.04 4.37 12.20
N THR A 177 -3.71 4.22 12.15
CA THR A 177 -2.94 4.27 10.90
C THR A 177 -2.01 3.07 10.74
N TRP A 178 -2.11 2.42 9.59
CA TRP A 178 -1.30 1.27 9.18
C TRP A 178 -0.69 1.47 7.81
N ALA A 179 0.39 0.74 7.53
CA ALA A 179 0.96 0.65 6.20
C ALA A 179 1.51 -0.74 5.91
N CYS A 180 1.40 -1.21 4.67
CA CYS A 180 2.09 -2.39 4.19
C CYS A 180 2.97 -2.08 2.97
N GLN A 181 4.09 -2.79 2.85
CA GLN A 181 5.01 -2.68 1.72
C GLN A 181 4.50 -3.43 0.49
N PHE A 182 3.93 -4.61 0.71
CA PHE A 182 3.29 -5.42 -0.33
C PHE A 182 1.95 -4.82 -0.77
N HIS A 183 1.45 -5.28 -1.91
CA HIS A 183 0.15 -4.90 -2.48
C HIS A 183 -0.97 -5.74 -1.89
N ALA A 184 -1.60 -5.23 -0.82
CA ALA A 184 -2.82 -5.79 -0.26
C ALA A 184 -4.06 -5.56 -1.16
N ASP A 185 -3.95 -4.65 -2.13
CA ASP A 185 -4.99 -4.28 -3.10
C ASP A 185 -5.05 -5.20 -4.33
N MET A 186 -3.97 -5.91 -4.65
CA MET A 186 -3.85 -6.64 -5.92
C MET A 186 -4.08 -8.14 -5.80
N ASP A 187 -4.66 -8.71 -6.85
CA ASP A 187 -4.57 -10.12 -7.19
C ASP A 187 -3.65 -10.33 -8.42
N ALA A 188 -3.59 -11.57 -8.92
CA ALA A 188 -2.81 -11.92 -10.11
C ALA A 188 -3.18 -11.10 -11.36
N ILE A 189 -4.46 -10.79 -11.55
CA ILE A 189 -4.95 -10.03 -12.71
C ILE A 189 -4.55 -8.57 -12.57
N ALA A 190 -4.74 -7.99 -11.39
CA ALA A 190 -4.36 -6.62 -11.05
C ALA A 190 -2.86 -6.40 -11.23
N MET A 191 -2.01 -7.32 -10.73
CA MET A 191 -0.57 -7.24 -10.93
C MET A 191 -0.18 -7.31 -12.40
N LYS A 192 -0.76 -8.23 -13.18
CA LYS A 192 -0.51 -8.28 -14.62
C LYS A 192 -0.87 -6.96 -15.30
N ASN A 193 -2.05 -6.41 -15.00
CA ASN A 193 -2.49 -5.13 -15.58
C ASN A 193 -1.51 -4.00 -15.20
N ARG A 194 -1.07 -3.96 -13.94
CA ARG A 194 -0.07 -3.00 -13.45
C ARG A 194 1.25 -3.13 -14.20
N MET A 195 1.74 -4.35 -14.39
CA MET A 195 2.94 -4.61 -15.17
C MET A 195 2.79 -4.19 -16.63
N ASP A 196 1.63 -4.41 -17.25
CA ASP A 196 1.37 -3.95 -18.62
C ASP A 196 1.53 -2.43 -18.76
N PHE A 197 1.05 -1.65 -17.78
CA PHE A 197 1.20 -0.19 -17.77
C PHE A 197 2.66 0.26 -17.64
N TYR A 198 3.46 -0.45 -16.84
CA TYR A 198 4.84 -0.07 -16.53
C TYR A 198 5.90 -0.80 -17.35
N LYS A 199 5.48 -1.54 -18.39
CA LYS A 199 6.37 -2.38 -19.20
C LYS A 199 7.58 -1.65 -19.77
N ASP A 200 7.40 -0.39 -20.15
CA ASP A 200 8.44 0.43 -20.78
C ASP A 200 9.18 1.37 -19.80
N TYR A 201 8.93 1.23 -18.49
CA TYR A 201 9.51 2.10 -17.45
C TYR A 201 10.80 1.55 -16.84
N GLY A 202 11.29 0.41 -17.30
CA GLY A 202 12.57 -0.17 -16.89
C GLY A 202 12.54 -0.95 -15.57
N TYR A 203 11.37 -1.24 -15.01
CA TYR A 203 11.23 -2.04 -13.79
C TYR A 203 11.62 -3.51 -13.97
N PHE A 204 11.54 -4.05 -15.18
CA PHE A 204 11.85 -5.44 -15.49
C PHE A 204 12.26 -5.60 -16.97
N SER A 205 13.02 -6.65 -17.27
CA SER A 205 13.30 -7.03 -18.67
C SER A 205 12.09 -7.70 -19.31
N PRO A 206 12.00 -7.76 -20.65
CA PRO A 206 10.94 -8.51 -21.33
C PRO A 206 10.86 -9.99 -20.91
N GLU A 207 12.00 -10.63 -20.69
CA GLU A 207 12.08 -12.03 -20.25
C GLU A 207 11.58 -12.19 -18.81
N ALA A 208 11.94 -11.24 -17.93
CA ALA A 208 11.43 -11.22 -16.56
C ALA A 208 9.91 -11.02 -16.55
N TYR A 209 9.39 -10.11 -17.38
CA TYR A 209 7.95 -9.89 -17.55
C TYR A 209 7.22 -11.20 -17.92
N ASP A 210 7.66 -11.89 -18.97
CA ASP A 210 7.00 -13.12 -19.43
C ASP A 210 7.02 -14.21 -18.36
N SER A 211 8.17 -14.37 -17.68
CA SER A 211 8.31 -15.32 -16.57
C SER A 211 7.36 -15.00 -15.42
N ILE A 212 7.33 -13.75 -14.96
CA ILE A 212 6.47 -13.33 -13.84
C ILE A 212 5.00 -13.54 -14.20
N VAL A 213 4.56 -13.00 -15.34
CA VAL A 213 3.16 -13.07 -15.78
C VAL A 213 2.68 -14.51 -15.91
N SER A 214 3.53 -15.44 -16.36
CA SER A 214 3.18 -16.85 -16.45
C SER A 214 2.94 -17.52 -15.09
N SER A 215 3.57 -17.03 -14.02
CA SER A 215 3.45 -17.58 -12.66
C SER A 215 2.31 -16.97 -11.85
N LEU A 216 1.86 -15.75 -12.18
CA LEU A 216 0.86 -15.01 -11.41
C LEU A 216 -0.44 -15.82 -11.12
N PRO A 217 -1.01 -16.60 -12.07
CA PRO A 217 -2.26 -17.31 -11.82
C PRO A 217 -2.22 -18.34 -10.69
N GLU A 218 -1.02 -18.79 -10.27
CA GLU A 218 -0.83 -19.77 -9.20
C GLU A 218 -0.67 -19.10 -7.81
N ILE A 219 -0.60 -17.77 -7.77
CA ILE A 219 -0.35 -17.01 -6.53
C ILE A 219 -1.67 -16.75 -5.81
N ASP A 220 -1.78 -17.28 -4.59
CA ASP A 220 -2.91 -17.01 -3.70
C ASP A 220 -2.68 -15.74 -2.87
N THR A 221 -3.41 -14.67 -3.21
CA THR A 221 -3.37 -13.38 -2.50
C THR A 221 -4.50 -13.23 -1.47
N THR A 222 -5.29 -14.28 -1.23
CA THR A 222 -6.51 -14.24 -0.40
C THR A 222 -6.26 -13.57 0.95
N HIS A 223 -5.16 -13.94 1.60
CA HIS A 223 -4.76 -13.44 2.91
C HIS A 223 -4.20 -12.02 2.89
N ALA A 224 -3.44 -11.64 1.86
CA ALA A 224 -3.01 -10.25 1.67
C ALA A 224 -4.24 -9.33 1.48
N ASN A 225 -5.19 -9.73 0.64
CA ASN A 225 -6.41 -8.95 0.40
C ASN A 225 -7.35 -8.93 1.62
N GLN A 226 -7.30 -9.97 2.47
CA GLN A 226 -8.08 -10.02 3.71
C GLN A 226 -7.75 -8.87 4.66
N ILE A 227 -6.54 -8.31 4.60
CA ILE A 227 -6.13 -7.15 5.41
C ILE A 227 -7.02 -5.94 5.12
N LEU A 228 -7.35 -5.68 3.84
CA LEU A 228 -8.24 -4.57 3.50
C LEU A 228 -9.68 -4.82 3.99
N ARG A 229 -10.16 -6.07 3.94
CA ARG A 229 -11.47 -6.44 4.53
C ARG A 229 -11.46 -6.29 6.05
N ASN A 230 -10.36 -6.65 6.70
CA ASN A 230 -10.18 -6.49 8.14
C ASN A 230 -10.19 -5.00 8.52
N PHE A 231 -9.58 -4.14 7.70
CA PHE A 231 -9.62 -2.69 7.86
C PHE A 231 -11.04 -2.12 7.71
N VAL A 232 -11.78 -2.53 6.68
CA VAL A 232 -13.20 -2.15 6.54
C VAL A 232 -14.02 -2.53 7.77
N ARG A 233 -13.79 -3.72 8.34
CA ARG A 233 -14.45 -4.13 9.59
C ARG A 233 -14.02 -3.27 10.78
N TYR A 234 -12.73 -2.97 10.92
CA TYR A 234 -12.22 -2.12 11.99
C TYR A 234 -12.88 -0.72 11.98
N CYS A 235 -13.06 -0.12 10.80
CA CYS A 235 -13.69 1.18 10.65
C CYS A 235 -15.20 1.21 10.99
N THR A 236 -15.87 0.05 10.93
CA THR A 236 -17.34 -0.04 10.99
C THR A 236 -17.86 -0.72 12.26
N THR A 237 -16.96 -1.07 13.19
CA THR A 237 -17.29 -1.57 14.54
C THR A 237 -17.43 -0.44 15.55
#